data_AF-A0A973DBM3-F1
#
_entry.id   AF-A0A973DBM3-F1
#
_cell.length_a   1.000
_cell.length_b   1.000
_cell.length_c   1.000
_cell.angle_alpha   90.00
_cell.angle_beta   90.00
_cell.angle_gamma   90.00
#
_symmetry.space_group_name_H-M   'P 1'
#
loop_
_entity.id
_entity.type
_entity.pdbx_description
1 polymer ?
#
loop_
_entity_poly.entity_id
_entity_poly.type
_entity_poly.pdbx_seq_one_letter_code
_entity_poly.pdbx_strand_id
1 'polypeptide(L)'
;MTFTELSIYSCSSTATIPTIKPVIDFCFGKYECNWVNQVFAGSDDYESDRTPILIQNPDSSGSFNIYIQNIITGAETLFTNDDFGSYFALGYTPTNADKGGYLVNWRLVRDLLGYGRYKFRVENTFFGDTITEESSEYKLLPYSPEAVNGTVKFETVRTGCIQGGIDYTDLNWVTSVRIPGWFYEIEPRTEIETYQTTSREVKQIQETTVRRYQMDTKLVPAEIINDLKNDGFMATDILITDYSPLSFEDLRQTEVIRTEIGEFTTYRRSTRGRISVIFEEKVQDKIKRL
;
A
#
# COMPACT_ATOMS: atom_id res chain seq x y z
N MET A 1 -37.57 24.58 -16.09
CA MET A 1 -37.66 23.39 -15.22
C MET A 1 -37.06 22.25 -16.03
N THR A 2 -35.78 22.00 -15.84
CA THR A 2 -34.99 21.05 -16.64
C THR A 2 -34.22 20.17 -15.66
N PHE A 3 -34.68 18.92 -15.56
CA PHE A 3 -34.00 17.85 -14.83
C PHE A 3 -32.71 17.52 -15.57
N THR A 4 -31.57 17.59 -14.88
CA THR A 4 -30.31 17.00 -15.31
C THR A 4 -30.15 15.72 -14.50
N GLU A 5 -30.22 14.59 -15.19
CA GLU A 5 -29.98 13.27 -14.62
C GLU A 5 -28.50 13.17 -14.17
N LEU A 6 -28.29 12.99 -12.87
CA LEU A 6 -27.03 12.51 -12.32
C LEU A 6 -26.97 11.01 -12.60
N SER A 7 -26.06 10.58 -13.48
CA SER A 7 -25.79 9.15 -13.66
C SER A 7 -25.09 8.63 -12.40
N ILE A 8 -25.84 7.93 -11.56
CA ILE A 8 -25.29 7.19 -10.42
C ILE A 8 -24.69 5.91 -11.00
N TYR A 9 -23.37 5.84 -11.13
CA TYR A 9 -22.68 4.57 -11.36
C TYR A 9 -22.81 3.76 -10.07
N SER A 10 -23.77 2.84 -10.02
CA SER A 10 -23.86 1.86 -8.94
C SER A 10 -22.79 0.80 -9.16
N CYS A 11 -21.87 0.67 -8.19
CA CYS A 11 -21.01 -0.48 -8.11
C CYS A 11 -21.87 -1.68 -7.70
N SER A 12 -22.35 -2.44 -8.69
CA SER A 12 -23.09 -3.67 -8.44
C SER A 12 -22.12 -4.71 -7.86
N SER A 13 -22.23 -4.98 -6.56
CA SER A 13 -21.58 -6.13 -5.93
C SER A 13 -22.25 -7.39 -6.47
N THR A 14 -21.65 -8.00 -7.49
CA THR A 14 -21.99 -9.38 -7.82
C THR A 14 -21.51 -10.23 -6.65
N ALA A 15 -22.41 -11.04 -6.09
CA ALA A 15 -22.07 -12.01 -5.07
C ALA A 15 -20.94 -12.90 -5.61
N THR A 16 -19.72 -12.67 -5.11
CA THR A 16 -18.57 -13.50 -5.45
C THR A 16 -18.75 -14.83 -4.76
N ILE A 17 -19.08 -15.86 -5.54
CA ILE A 17 -18.95 -17.26 -5.12
C ILE A 17 -17.52 -17.40 -4.57
N PRO A 18 -17.32 -17.97 -3.36
CA PRO A 18 -15.99 -18.17 -2.83
C PRO A 18 -15.19 -18.93 -3.87
N THR A 19 -14.24 -18.24 -4.49
CA THR A 19 -13.31 -18.89 -5.40
C THR A 19 -12.47 -19.73 -4.48
N ILE A 20 -12.69 -21.05 -4.48
CA ILE A 20 -11.77 -21.98 -3.84
C ILE A 20 -10.42 -21.67 -4.50
N LYS A 21 -9.56 -20.92 -3.80
CA LYS A 21 -8.18 -20.73 -4.23
C LYS A 21 -7.66 -22.13 -4.45
N PRO A 22 -7.21 -22.50 -5.66
CA PRO A 22 -6.62 -23.81 -5.86
C PRO A 22 -5.54 -23.95 -4.79
N VAL A 23 -5.72 -24.91 -3.90
CA VAL A 23 -4.66 -25.27 -2.96
C VAL A 23 -3.51 -25.67 -3.86
N ILE A 24 -2.49 -24.82 -3.91
CA ILE A 24 -1.29 -25.12 -4.66
C ILE A 24 -0.68 -26.30 -3.92
N ASP A 25 -0.89 -27.52 -4.43
CA ASP A 25 -0.30 -28.78 -3.95
C ASP A 25 1.23 -28.84 -4.20
N PHE A 26 1.83 -27.67 -4.43
CA PHE A 26 3.25 -27.45 -4.62
C PHE A 26 3.68 -26.38 -3.62
N CYS A 27 4.09 -26.80 -2.43
CA CYS A 27 4.73 -25.93 -1.46
C CYS A 27 6.09 -25.44 -2.01
N PHE A 28 6.13 -24.25 -2.61
CA PHE A 28 7.38 -23.54 -2.87
C PHE A 28 8.17 -23.27 -1.57
N GLY A 29 7.52 -23.28 -0.40
CA GLY A 29 8.17 -23.12 0.91
C GLY A 29 9.23 -24.19 1.26
N LYS A 30 9.31 -25.31 0.52
CA LYS A 30 10.43 -26.27 0.64
C LYS A 30 11.67 -25.87 -0.17
N TYR A 31 11.53 -24.97 -1.15
CA TYR A 31 12.58 -24.60 -2.11
C TYR A 31 12.87 -23.09 -2.17
N GLU A 32 12.03 -22.26 -1.57
CA GLU A 32 12.27 -20.83 -1.35
C GLU A 32 12.03 -20.50 0.13
N CYS A 33 12.95 -19.75 0.74
CA CYS A 33 12.69 -19.16 2.05
C CYS A 33 11.49 -18.22 1.92
N ASN A 34 10.43 -18.48 2.70
CA ASN A 34 9.31 -17.56 2.89
C ASN A 34 9.87 -16.15 3.11
N TRP A 35 9.35 -15.19 2.36
CA TRP A 35 9.75 -13.81 2.52
C TRP A 35 9.32 -13.34 3.92
N VAL A 36 10.29 -12.82 4.67
CA VAL A 36 10.04 -12.23 5.99
C VAL A 36 10.02 -10.72 5.80
N ASN A 37 8.84 -10.13 5.98
CA ASN A 37 8.66 -8.69 5.92
C ASN A 37 9.42 -8.04 7.07
N GLN A 38 10.35 -7.15 6.76
CA GLN A 38 11.03 -6.34 7.76
C GLN A 38 10.16 -5.15 8.09
N VAL A 39 9.81 -5.02 9.36
CA VAL A 39 8.98 -3.91 9.87
C VAL A 39 9.72 -3.26 11.02
N PHE A 40 9.71 -1.94 11.03
CA PHE A 40 10.46 -1.13 11.97
C PHE A 40 9.53 -0.41 12.95
N ALA A 41 10.03 -0.22 14.17
CA ALA A 41 9.37 0.55 15.21
C ALA A 41 10.36 1.53 15.84
N GLY A 42 10.07 2.82 15.68
CA GLY A 42 10.83 3.92 16.26
C GLY A 42 10.01 4.82 17.17
N SER A 43 10.37 6.09 17.20
CA SER A 43 9.85 7.14 18.07
C SER A 43 8.71 7.94 17.44
N ASP A 44 8.53 7.87 16.12
CA ASP A 44 7.48 8.55 15.36
C ASP A 44 6.95 7.68 14.20
N ASP A 45 6.08 8.26 13.39
CA ASP A 45 5.45 7.62 12.22
C ASP A 45 6.38 7.48 11.02
N TYR A 46 7.42 8.31 10.92
CA TYR A 46 8.45 8.17 9.91
C TYR A 46 9.26 6.90 10.19
N GLU A 47 9.66 6.70 11.44
CA GLU A 47 10.48 5.57 11.86
C GLU A 47 9.70 4.24 11.99
N SER A 48 8.37 4.32 12.10
CA SER A 48 7.50 3.17 12.36
C SER A 48 6.66 2.78 11.16
N ASP A 49 6.59 1.48 10.88
CA ASP A 49 5.77 0.95 9.80
C ASP A 49 4.32 0.66 10.28
N ARG A 50 3.39 0.60 9.33
CA ARG A 50 1.99 0.23 9.58
C ARG A 50 1.54 -0.87 8.62
N THR A 51 0.84 -1.88 9.13
CA THR A 51 0.35 -2.99 8.30
C THR A 51 -1.17 -3.04 8.38
N PRO A 52 -1.88 -2.80 7.27
CA PRO A 52 -3.32 -2.96 7.24
C PRO A 52 -3.70 -4.44 7.10
N ILE A 53 -4.77 -4.81 7.78
CA ILE A 53 -5.48 -6.07 7.63
C ILE A 53 -6.92 -5.68 7.35
N LEU A 54 -7.37 -5.84 6.11
CA LEU A 54 -8.75 -5.58 5.71
C LEU A 54 -9.45 -6.91 5.48
N ILE A 55 -10.61 -7.06 6.09
CA ILE A 55 -11.45 -8.25 6.00
C ILE A 55 -12.77 -7.82 5.38
N GLN A 56 -13.22 -8.59 4.40
CA GLN A 56 -14.56 -8.48 3.85
C GLN A 56 -15.34 -9.72 4.22
N ASN A 57 -16.43 -9.54 4.97
CA ASN A 57 -17.34 -10.61 5.31
C ASN A 57 -18.44 -10.70 4.25
N PRO A 58 -18.80 -11.90 3.78
CA PRO A 58 -19.89 -12.04 2.80
C PRO A 58 -21.27 -11.71 3.42
N ASP A 59 -21.35 -11.64 4.75
CA ASP A 59 -22.55 -11.24 5.48
C ASP A 59 -22.19 -10.32 6.65
N SER A 60 -22.95 -9.23 6.77
CA SER A 60 -22.96 -8.29 7.89
C SER A 60 -23.21 -8.93 9.27
N SER A 61 -23.80 -10.13 9.32
CA SER A 61 -24.01 -10.90 10.56
C SER A 61 -22.82 -11.78 10.98
N GLY A 62 -21.79 -11.87 10.13
CA GLY A 62 -20.58 -12.62 10.44
C GLY A 62 -19.76 -11.99 11.57
N SER A 63 -18.68 -12.67 11.95
CA SER A 63 -17.69 -12.13 12.88
C SER A 63 -16.28 -12.41 12.38
N PHE A 64 -15.33 -11.61 12.83
CA PHE A 64 -13.93 -11.89 12.59
C PHE A 64 -13.11 -11.70 13.86
N ASN A 65 -12.05 -12.48 13.99
CA ASN A 65 -11.04 -12.33 15.04
C ASN A 65 -9.67 -12.23 14.36
N ILE A 66 -8.86 -11.25 14.78
CA ILE A 66 -7.49 -11.09 14.31
C ILE A 66 -6.56 -11.37 15.48
N TYR A 67 -5.65 -12.33 15.32
CA TYR A 67 -4.63 -12.65 16.30
C TYR A 67 -3.26 -12.28 15.76
N ILE A 68 -2.41 -11.72 16.61
CA ILE A 68 -0.97 -11.69 16.38
C ILE A 68 -0.33 -12.85 17.16
N GLN A 69 0.50 -13.63 16.49
CA GLN A 69 1.22 -14.74 17.10
C GLN A 69 2.73 -14.46 17.06
N ASN A 70 3.39 -14.56 18.21
CA ASN A 70 4.84 -14.61 18.27
C ASN A 70 5.33 -15.99 17.83
N ILE A 71 6.09 -16.06 16.75
CA ILE A 71 6.52 -17.32 16.12
C ILE A 71 7.48 -18.12 17.01
N ILE A 72 8.26 -17.43 17.86
CA ILE A 72 9.27 -18.07 18.70
C ILE A 72 8.63 -18.64 19.97
N THR A 73 7.78 -17.85 20.64
CA THR A 73 7.16 -18.25 21.92
C THR A 73 5.84 -18.99 21.74
N GLY A 74 5.21 -18.89 20.56
CA GLY A 74 3.87 -19.41 20.28
C GLY A 74 2.75 -18.58 20.93
N ALA A 75 3.07 -17.51 21.66
CA ALA A 75 2.08 -16.67 22.33
C ALA A 75 1.18 -15.97 21.32
N GLU A 76 -0.13 -16.07 21.51
CA GLU A 76 -1.14 -15.40 20.70
C GLU A 76 -1.80 -14.26 21.49
N THR A 77 -2.08 -13.16 20.81
CA THR A 77 -2.82 -12.03 21.36
C THR A 77 -3.92 -11.64 20.40
N LEU A 78 -5.15 -11.57 20.89
CA LEU A 78 -6.32 -11.18 20.11
C LEU A 78 -6.39 -9.64 20.02
N PHE A 79 -6.62 -9.13 18.82
CA PHE A 79 -6.83 -7.71 18.55
C PHE A 79 -8.33 -7.38 18.58
N THR A 80 -8.79 -6.78 19.69
CA THR A 80 -10.19 -6.38 19.89
C THR A 80 -10.39 -4.88 20.10
N ASN A 81 -9.31 -4.11 20.17
CA ASN A 81 -9.29 -2.70 20.53
C ASN A 81 -8.08 -1.98 19.90
N ASP A 82 -7.90 -0.70 20.21
CA ASP A 82 -6.84 0.14 19.64
C ASP A 82 -5.46 0.00 20.32
N ASP A 83 -5.25 -1.02 21.15
CA ASP A 83 -3.99 -1.17 21.92
C ASP A 83 -2.76 -1.38 21.03
N PHE A 84 -2.94 -1.96 19.84
CA PHE A 84 -1.87 -2.29 18.89
C PHE A 84 -1.95 -1.46 17.59
N GLY A 85 -2.85 -0.48 17.51
CA GLY A 85 -3.15 0.23 16.28
C GLY A 85 -4.57 0.79 16.25
N SER A 86 -5.26 0.63 15.12
CA SER A 86 -6.67 1.06 14.99
C SER A 86 -7.54 -0.12 14.60
N TYR A 87 -8.52 -0.41 15.45
CA TYR A 87 -9.51 -1.46 15.25
C TYR A 87 -10.72 -0.93 14.50
N PHE A 88 -11.15 -1.65 13.47
CA PHE A 88 -12.32 -1.32 12.66
C PHE A 88 -13.32 -2.46 12.75
N ALA A 89 -14.38 -2.30 13.54
CA ALA A 89 -15.46 -3.28 13.61
C ALA A 89 -16.20 -3.42 12.27
N LEU A 90 -16.85 -4.55 12.04
CA LEU A 90 -17.86 -4.67 10.98
C LEU A 90 -18.91 -3.56 11.16
N GLY A 91 -19.36 -2.96 10.07
CA GLY A 91 -20.31 -1.85 10.15
C GLY A 91 -19.68 -0.50 10.48
N TYR A 92 -18.33 -0.39 10.57
CA TYR A 92 -17.68 0.89 10.92
C TYR A 92 -18.07 2.04 9.97
N THR A 93 -18.34 1.74 8.70
CA THR A 93 -18.94 2.69 7.76
C THR A 93 -20.29 2.17 7.26
N PRO A 94 -21.31 3.05 7.06
CA PRO A 94 -22.59 2.64 6.50
C PRO A 94 -22.48 2.08 5.08
N THR A 95 -21.54 2.61 4.29
CA THR A 95 -21.33 2.24 2.89
C THR A 95 -20.66 0.87 2.74
N ASN A 96 -19.79 0.49 3.68
CA ASN A 96 -19.05 -0.78 3.68
C ASN A 96 -19.29 -1.54 4.98
N ALA A 97 -20.56 -1.83 5.27
CA ALA A 97 -20.96 -2.47 6.51
C ALA A 97 -20.46 -3.92 6.65
N ASP A 98 -20.10 -4.53 5.53
CA ASP A 98 -19.54 -5.87 5.42
C ASP A 98 -18.01 -5.92 5.64
N LYS A 99 -17.37 -4.76 5.85
CA LYS A 99 -15.92 -4.65 6.03
C LYS A 99 -15.54 -4.29 7.46
N GLY A 100 -14.42 -4.86 7.89
CA GLY A 100 -13.76 -4.55 9.14
C GLY A 100 -12.29 -4.93 9.06
N GLY A 101 -11.55 -4.70 10.12
CA GLY A 101 -10.13 -4.99 10.08
C GLY A 101 -9.32 -4.31 11.16
N TYR A 102 -8.03 -4.20 10.90
CA TYR A 102 -7.07 -3.60 11.81
C TYR A 102 -5.98 -2.88 11.05
N LEU A 103 -5.63 -1.67 11.47
CA LEU A 103 -4.40 -1.00 11.03
C LEU A 103 -3.36 -1.17 12.12
N VAL A 104 -2.45 -2.13 11.94
CA VAL A 104 -1.43 -2.45 12.94
C VAL A 104 -0.37 -1.36 12.96
N ASN A 105 -0.07 -0.84 14.15
CA ASN A 105 1.05 0.05 14.38
C ASN A 105 2.18 -0.71 15.07
N TRP A 106 3.27 -0.95 14.34
CA TRP A 106 4.40 -1.74 14.86
C TRP A 106 5.09 -1.12 16.07
N ARG A 107 4.95 0.20 16.27
CA ARG A 107 5.40 0.88 17.50
C ARG A 107 4.61 0.40 18.73
N LEU A 108 3.29 0.34 18.61
CA LEU A 108 2.43 -0.10 19.73
C LEU A 108 2.62 -1.60 20.00
N VAL A 109 2.79 -2.41 18.94
CA VAL A 109 3.19 -3.81 19.07
C VAL A 109 4.52 -3.95 19.81
N ARG A 110 5.54 -3.14 19.48
CA ARG A 110 6.80 -3.13 20.23
C ARG A 110 6.57 -2.77 21.71
N ASP A 111 5.79 -1.75 21.99
CA ASP A 111 5.61 -1.24 23.35
C ASP A 111 4.91 -2.27 24.26
N LEU A 112 4.02 -3.11 23.72
CA LEU A 112 3.27 -4.11 24.47
C LEU A 112 3.85 -5.53 24.40
N LEU A 113 4.34 -5.98 23.24
CA LEU A 113 4.82 -7.35 23.02
C LEU A 113 6.33 -7.46 22.84
N GLY A 114 7.02 -6.33 22.62
CA GLY A 114 8.46 -6.28 22.37
C GLY A 114 8.86 -6.63 20.93
N TYR A 115 10.16 -6.56 20.66
CA TYR A 115 10.74 -6.97 19.37
C TYR A 115 10.64 -8.49 19.17
N GLY A 116 10.44 -8.93 17.94
CA GLY A 116 10.25 -10.36 17.67
C GLY A 116 9.89 -10.70 16.24
N ARG A 117 9.48 -11.95 16.04
CA ARG A 117 8.89 -12.43 14.78
C ARG A 117 7.42 -12.73 15.01
N TYR A 118 6.58 -12.16 14.18
CA TYR A 118 5.15 -12.21 14.31
C TYR A 118 4.50 -12.69 13.02
N LYS A 119 3.35 -13.35 13.13
CA LYS A 119 2.42 -13.57 12.02
C LYS A 119 1.01 -13.23 12.48
N PHE A 120 0.14 -12.86 11.54
CA PHE A 120 -1.26 -12.67 11.82
C PHE A 120 -2.04 -13.93 11.46
N ARG A 121 -3.02 -14.26 12.29
CA ARG A 121 -4.01 -15.30 12.05
C ARG A 121 -5.38 -14.65 12.09
N VAL A 122 -6.13 -14.80 11.01
CA VAL A 122 -7.46 -14.22 10.88
C VAL A 122 -8.47 -15.36 10.85
N GLU A 123 -9.41 -15.34 11.79
CA GLU A 123 -10.58 -16.20 11.77
C GLU A 123 -11.77 -15.40 11.25
N ASN A 124 -12.37 -15.83 10.16
CA ASN A 124 -13.58 -15.25 9.63
C ASN A 124 -14.72 -16.27 9.74
N THR A 125 -15.79 -15.90 10.45
CA THR A 125 -16.95 -16.76 10.65
C THR A 125 -18.14 -16.22 9.88
N PHE A 126 -18.65 -17.04 8.95
CA PHE A 126 -19.86 -16.76 8.19
C PHE A 126 -20.70 -18.03 8.04
N PHE A 127 -22.02 -17.91 8.13
CA PHE A 127 -22.96 -19.04 8.06
C PHE A 127 -22.64 -20.23 9.00
N GLY A 128 -21.96 -19.97 10.12
CA GLY A 128 -21.58 -20.98 11.11
C GLY A 128 -20.25 -21.71 10.81
N ASP A 129 -19.62 -21.45 9.66
CA ASP A 129 -18.31 -21.96 9.32
C ASP A 129 -17.23 -20.91 9.59
N THR A 130 -16.11 -21.34 10.17
CA THR A 130 -14.94 -20.49 10.42
C THR A 130 -13.82 -20.85 9.46
N ILE A 131 -13.44 -19.89 8.61
CA ILE A 131 -12.24 -19.96 7.78
C ILE A 131 -11.09 -19.31 8.54
N THR A 132 -9.95 -19.99 8.58
CA THR A 132 -8.71 -19.44 9.15
C THR A 132 -7.70 -19.15 8.05
N GLU A 133 -7.20 -17.93 8.01
CA GLU A 133 -6.12 -17.50 7.12
C GLU A 133 -4.91 -17.04 7.94
N GLU A 134 -3.71 -17.28 7.44
CA GLU A 134 -2.47 -16.81 8.07
C GLU A 134 -1.72 -15.87 7.13
N SER A 135 -1.11 -14.83 7.68
CA SER A 135 -0.26 -13.91 6.92
C SER A 135 1.16 -14.44 6.76
N SER A 136 1.92 -13.78 5.88
CA SER A 136 3.38 -13.91 5.85
C SER A 136 4.02 -13.46 7.17
N GLU A 137 5.28 -13.85 7.39
CA GLU A 137 6.01 -13.50 8.62
C GLU A 137 6.48 -12.04 8.60
N TYR A 138 6.44 -11.41 9.77
CA TYR A 138 6.94 -10.07 10.04
C TYR A 138 8.05 -10.13 11.08
N LYS A 139 9.20 -9.53 10.79
CA LYS A 139 10.30 -9.36 11.73
C LYS A 139 10.32 -7.92 12.21
N LEU A 140 9.90 -7.72 13.46
CA LEU A 140 9.88 -6.42 14.11
C LEU A 140 11.27 -6.06 14.62
N LEU A 141 11.84 -4.98 14.08
CA LEU A 141 13.19 -4.50 14.35
C LEU A 141 13.17 -3.09 14.95
N PRO A 142 14.16 -2.72 15.79
CA PRO A 142 14.36 -1.35 16.19
C PRO A 142 14.72 -0.51 14.96
N TYR A 143 14.15 0.69 14.87
CA TYR A 143 14.58 1.66 13.88
C TYR A 143 16.00 2.14 14.17
N SER A 144 16.85 2.15 13.14
CA SER A 144 18.07 2.94 13.11
C SER A 144 18.38 3.28 11.64
N PRO A 145 19.00 4.44 11.35
CA PRO A 145 19.34 4.83 9.97
C PRO A 145 20.12 3.76 9.21
N GLU A 146 21.00 3.03 9.91
CA GLU A 146 21.79 1.93 9.33
C GLU A 146 20.93 0.72 8.99
N ALA A 147 19.92 0.42 9.82
CA ALA A 147 19.04 -0.73 9.64
C ALA A 147 18.03 -0.53 8.50
N VAL A 148 17.61 0.71 8.28
CA VAL A 148 16.68 1.08 7.18
C VAL A 148 17.39 1.52 5.89
N ASN A 149 18.73 1.60 5.89
CA ASN A 149 19.50 2.04 4.75
C ASN A 149 19.23 1.19 3.49
N GLY A 150 18.96 1.86 2.36
CA GLY A 150 18.65 1.21 1.09
C GLY A 150 17.28 0.53 1.07
N THR A 151 16.35 1.07 1.87
CA THR A 151 14.93 0.75 1.82
C THR A 151 14.13 2.00 1.46
N VAL A 152 12.98 1.76 0.84
CA VAL A 152 11.98 2.77 0.53
C VAL A 152 10.71 2.38 1.26
N LYS A 153 10.10 3.33 1.97
CA LYS A 153 8.76 3.17 2.55
C LYS A 153 7.75 3.76 1.58
N PHE A 154 6.81 2.93 1.17
CA PHE A 154 5.71 3.26 0.28
C PHE A 154 4.43 3.31 1.10
N GLU A 155 3.90 4.50 1.30
CA GLU A 155 2.66 4.73 2.05
C GLU A 155 1.56 5.15 1.08
N THR A 156 0.40 4.54 1.18
CA THR A 156 -0.74 4.85 0.33
C THR A 156 -1.99 5.05 1.13
N VAL A 157 -2.77 6.05 0.74
CA VAL A 157 -4.14 6.24 1.23
C VAL A 157 -5.11 5.92 0.11
N ARG A 158 -6.07 5.02 0.40
CA ARG A 158 -7.06 4.58 -0.57
C ARG A 158 -8.44 5.08 -0.16
N THR A 159 -9.12 5.73 -1.08
CA THR A 159 -10.53 6.09 -0.94
C THR A 159 -11.25 5.91 -2.27
N GLY A 160 -12.55 5.62 -2.21
CA GLY A 160 -13.39 5.35 -3.37
C GLY A 160 -13.29 3.91 -3.88
N CYS A 161 -13.83 3.66 -5.06
CA CYS A 161 -13.97 2.31 -5.61
C CYS A 161 -12.97 2.04 -6.73
N ILE A 162 -12.26 0.91 -6.64
CA ILE A 162 -11.44 0.37 -7.74
C ILE A 162 -12.33 -0.58 -8.57
N GLN A 163 -12.47 -0.35 -9.87
CA GLN A 163 -13.30 -1.20 -10.73
C GLN A 163 -12.75 -2.63 -10.78
N GLY A 164 -13.51 -3.61 -10.29
CA GLY A 164 -13.07 -5.00 -10.16
C GLY A 164 -12.17 -5.29 -8.96
N GLY A 165 -12.03 -4.32 -8.05
CA GLY A 165 -11.29 -4.44 -6.79
C GLY A 165 -12.17 -4.19 -5.56
N ILE A 166 -11.53 -3.82 -4.46
CA ILE A 166 -12.20 -3.52 -3.19
C ILE A 166 -12.74 -2.08 -3.23
N ASP A 167 -13.95 -1.89 -2.71
CA ASP A 167 -14.51 -0.56 -2.46
C ASP A 167 -13.94 0.03 -1.16
N TYR A 168 -13.26 1.17 -1.25
CA TYR A 168 -12.69 1.91 -0.12
C TYR A 168 -13.45 3.21 0.16
N THR A 169 -14.65 3.38 -0.37
CA THR A 169 -15.51 4.55 -0.10
C THR A 169 -15.67 4.74 1.41
N ASP A 170 -15.39 5.93 1.90
CA ASP A 170 -15.42 6.33 3.31
C ASP A 170 -14.42 5.63 4.26
N LEU A 171 -13.50 4.79 3.75
CA LEU A 171 -12.55 4.03 4.59
C LEU A 171 -11.18 4.71 4.80
N ASN A 172 -10.78 5.67 3.95
CA ASN A 172 -9.46 6.34 3.97
C ASN A 172 -8.32 5.38 4.38
N TRP A 173 -8.25 4.25 3.70
CA TRP A 173 -7.51 3.08 4.16
C TRP A 173 -6.01 3.25 3.92
N VAL A 174 -5.23 3.31 5.00
CA VAL A 174 -3.78 3.54 4.94
C VAL A 174 -3.04 2.21 4.85
N THR A 175 -2.14 2.09 3.89
CA THR A 175 -1.21 0.97 3.75
C THR A 175 0.21 1.48 3.76
N SER A 176 1.11 0.83 4.51
CA SER A 176 2.55 1.10 4.44
C SER A 176 3.28 -0.19 4.13
N VAL A 177 4.13 -0.18 3.11
CA VAL A 177 5.03 -1.28 2.80
C VAL A 177 6.45 -0.77 2.63
N ARG A 178 7.40 -1.42 3.29
CA ARG A 178 8.81 -1.12 3.16
C ARG A 178 9.47 -2.16 2.28
N ILE A 179 10.15 -1.68 1.24
CA ILE A 179 10.79 -2.55 0.25
C ILE A 179 12.26 -2.14 0.09
N PRO A 180 13.16 -3.10 -0.15
CA PRO A 180 14.54 -2.77 -0.46
C PRO A 180 14.60 -2.10 -1.84
N GLY A 181 15.24 -0.94 -1.93
CA GLY A 181 15.25 -0.15 -3.15
C GLY A 181 15.78 1.26 -2.91
N TRP A 182 15.59 2.10 -3.93
CA TRP A 182 15.98 3.50 -3.92
C TRP A 182 14.90 4.35 -4.57
N PHE A 183 14.72 5.56 -4.06
CA PHE A 183 13.86 6.58 -4.66
C PHE A 183 14.67 7.87 -4.83
N TYR A 184 14.68 8.42 -6.03
CA TYR A 184 15.53 9.56 -6.39
C TYR A 184 14.87 10.44 -7.45
N GLU A 185 15.25 11.73 -7.47
CA GLU A 185 14.83 12.67 -8.52
C GLU A 185 15.55 12.36 -9.84
N ILE A 186 14.80 12.41 -10.94
CA ILE A 186 15.30 12.28 -12.31
C ILE A 186 15.08 13.59 -13.07
N GLU A 187 15.48 13.64 -14.34
CA GLU A 187 15.31 14.83 -15.17
C GLU A 187 13.85 15.35 -15.15
N PRO A 188 13.63 16.62 -14.75
CA PRO A 188 12.30 17.18 -14.66
C PRO A 188 11.69 17.33 -16.06
N ARG A 189 10.36 17.31 -16.13
CA ARG A 189 9.63 17.50 -17.38
C ARG A 189 9.15 18.94 -17.48
N THR A 190 9.43 19.58 -18.61
CA THR A 190 8.93 20.93 -18.91
C THR A 190 7.71 20.82 -19.82
N GLU A 191 6.60 21.42 -19.40
CA GLU A 191 5.41 21.61 -20.21
C GLU A 191 5.32 23.07 -20.63
N ILE A 192 5.25 23.32 -21.94
CA ILE A 192 5.12 24.67 -22.50
C ILE A 192 3.78 24.76 -23.22
N GLU A 193 2.89 25.61 -22.73
CA GLU A 193 1.65 25.95 -23.39
C GLU A 193 1.87 27.12 -24.35
N THR A 194 1.46 26.94 -25.61
CA THR A 194 1.64 27.94 -26.66
C THR A 194 0.35 28.17 -27.42
N TYR A 195 0.18 29.37 -27.98
CA TYR A 195 -0.85 29.68 -28.96
C TYR A 195 -0.22 30.28 -30.22
N GLN A 196 -0.91 30.09 -31.34
CA GLN A 196 -0.51 30.66 -32.61
C GLN A 196 -1.35 31.89 -32.93
N THR A 197 -0.69 32.99 -33.28
CA THR A 197 -1.36 34.23 -33.70
C THR A 197 -1.84 34.13 -35.15
N THR A 198 -2.71 35.06 -35.56
CA THR A 198 -3.15 35.20 -36.95
C THR A 198 -2.01 35.45 -37.94
N SER A 199 -0.88 35.99 -37.47
CA SER A 199 0.37 36.15 -38.23
C SER A 199 1.25 34.89 -38.25
N ARG A 200 0.74 33.75 -37.75
CA ARG A 200 1.46 32.48 -37.59
C ARG A 200 2.64 32.50 -36.61
N GLU A 201 2.71 33.50 -35.74
CA GLU A 201 3.72 33.54 -34.68
C GLU A 201 3.28 32.64 -33.52
N VAL A 202 4.18 31.79 -33.02
CA VAL A 202 3.96 30.99 -31.81
C VAL A 202 4.36 31.83 -30.61
N LYS A 203 3.42 32.03 -29.69
CA LYS A 203 3.66 32.74 -28.42
C LYS A 203 3.44 31.80 -27.25
N GLN A 204 4.35 31.85 -26.29
CA GLN A 204 4.27 31.11 -25.04
C GLN A 204 3.27 31.79 -24.10
N ILE A 205 2.35 31.01 -23.55
CA ILE A 205 1.37 31.45 -22.53
C ILE A 205 1.90 31.12 -21.15
N GLN A 206 2.32 29.86 -20.99
CA GLN A 206 2.67 29.30 -19.72
C GLN A 206 3.79 28.28 -19.88
N GLU A 207 4.67 28.24 -18.89
CA GLU A 207 5.66 27.17 -18.75
C GLU A 207 5.60 26.63 -17.33
N THR A 208 5.48 25.32 -17.24
CA THR A 208 5.41 24.57 -15.99
C THR A 208 6.58 23.59 -15.97
N THR A 209 7.34 23.58 -14.88
CA THR A 209 8.38 22.57 -14.64
C THR A 209 7.88 21.58 -13.60
N VAL A 210 7.78 20.31 -13.97
CA VAL A 210 7.28 19.23 -13.13
C VAL A 210 8.45 18.37 -12.67
N ARG A 211 8.61 18.21 -11.35
CA ARG A 211 9.64 17.33 -10.78
C ARG A 211 9.23 15.87 -11.02
N ARG A 212 10.21 15.05 -11.38
CA ARG A 212 10.03 13.63 -11.66
C ARG A 212 10.92 12.80 -10.76
N TYR A 213 10.41 11.66 -10.35
CA TYR A 213 11.11 10.75 -9.47
C TYR A 213 11.05 9.33 -10.02
N GLN A 214 12.09 8.55 -9.76
CA GLN A 214 12.14 7.14 -10.10
C GLN A 214 12.32 6.31 -8.85
N MET A 215 11.52 5.25 -8.72
CA MET A 215 11.69 4.22 -7.71
C MET A 215 12.21 2.94 -8.36
N ASP A 216 13.29 2.40 -7.82
CA ASP A 216 13.91 1.16 -8.24
C ASP A 216 13.99 0.18 -7.08
N THR A 217 13.35 -0.98 -7.20
CA THR A 217 13.40 -2.01 -6.15
C THR A 217 14.57 -2.98 -6.37
N LYS A 218 15.03 -3.61 -5.30
CA LYS A 218 15.77 -4.87 -5.39
C LYS A 218 14.81 -6.02 -5.72
N LEU A 219 15.32 -7.24 -5.77
CA LEU A 219 14.49 -8.44 -5.97
C LEU A 219 13.50 -8.60 -4.82
N VAL A 220 12.23 -8.37 -5.11
CA VAL A 220 11.10 -8.52 -4.19
C VAL A 220 10.19 -9.67 -4.65
N PRO A 221 9.49 -10.35 -3.72
CA PRO A 221 8.58 -11.45 -4.08
C PRO A 221 7.40 -10.98 -4.93
N ALA A 222 6.88 -11.88 -5.76
CA ALA A 222 5.72 -11.63 -6.61
C ALA A 222 4.48 -11.17 -5.83
N GLU A 223 4.27 -11.63 -4.60
CA GLU A 223 3.15 -11.21 -3.74
C GLU A 223 3.17 -9.69 -3.51
N ILE A 224 4.28 -9.15 -3.01
CA ILE A 224 4.46 -7.70 -2.78
C ILE A 224 4.35 -6.92 -4.10
N ILE A 225 4.90 -7.45 -5.19
CA ILE A 225 4.79 -6.83 -6.53
C ILE A 225 3.34 -6.73 -6.97
N ASN A 226 2.57 -7.80 -6.80
CA ASN A 226 1.16 -7.85 -7.20
C ASN A 226 0.31 -6.92 -6.34
N ASP A 227 0.55 -6.85 -5.03
CA ASP A 227 -0.15 -5.93 -4.12
C ASP A 227 0.12 -4.46 -4.50
N LEU A 228 1.37 -4.13 -4.81
CA LEU A 228 1.73 -2.80 -5.32
C LEU A 228 1.07 -2.52 -6.67
N LYS A 229 1.04 -3.49 -7.59
CA LYS A 229 0.50 -3.31 -8.93
C LYS A 229 -1.01 -3.14 -8.96
N ASN A 230 -1.72 -4.00 -8.23
CA ASN A 230 -3.18 -4.05 -8.27
C ASN A 230 -3.81 -2.96 -7.41
N ASP A 231 -3.19 -2.65 -6.27
CA ASP A 231 -3.79 -1.71 -5.31
C ASP A 231 -2.89 -0.51 -5.01
N GLY A 232 -1.61 -0.72 -4.69
CA GLY A 232 -0.72 0.36 -4.23
C GLY A 232 -0.57 1.50 -5.23
N PHE A 233 -0.32 1.18 -6.49
CA PHE A 233 -0.16 2.14 -7.57
C PHE A 233 -1.47 2.73 -8.08
N MET A 234 -2.61 2.21 -7.63
CA MET A 234 -3.95 2.74 -7.92
C MET A 234 -4.51 3.56 -6.74
N ALA A 235 -3.72 3.77 -5.69
CA ALA A 235 -4.14 4.55 -4.54
C ALA A 235 -4.38 6.02 -4.88
N THR A 236 -5.23 6.66 -4.09
CA THR A 236 -5.59 8.08 -4.23
C THR A 236 -4.41 8.97 -3.90
N ASP A 237 -3.75 8.69 -2.77
CA ASP A 237 -2.56 9.39 -2.33
C ASP A 237 -1.42 8.39 -2.15
N ILE A 238 -0.25 8.76 -2.66
CA ILE A 238 0.98 7.98 -2.55
C ILE A 238 2.04 8.88 -1.95
N LEU A 239 2.62 8.46 -0.83
CA LEU A 239 3.75 9.09 -0.18
C LEU A 239 4.93 8.13 -0.19
N ILE A 240 6.08 8.60 -0.66
CA ILE A 240 7.30 7.80 -0.73
C ILE A 240 8.36 8.42 0.15
N THR A 241 9.04 7.57 0.92
CA THR A 241 10.18 7.97 1.75
C THR A 241 11.39 7.13 1.42
N ASP A 242 12.48 7.77 1.01
CA ASP A 242 13.79 7.13 0.84
C ASP A 242 14.58 7.16 2.15
N TYR A 243 15.24 6.06 2.48
CA TYR A 243 16.10 5.97 3.67
C TYR A 243 17.58 5.83 3.31
N SER A 244 17.99 6.24 2.12
CA SER A 244 19.39 6.23 1.72
C SER A 244 20.10 7.44 2.31
N PRO A 245 21.10 7.27 3.19
CA PRO A 245 21.80 8.39 3.84
C PRO A 245 22.66 9.22 2.88
N LEU A 246 22.88 8.71 1.67
CA LEU A 246 23.68 9.34 0.61
C LEU A 246 22.82 9.85 -0.56
N SER A 247 21.50 9.99 -0.35
CA SER A 247 20.63 10.60 -1.35
C SER A 247 21.04 12.07 -1.56
N PHE A 248 20.90 12.56 -2.79
CA PHE A 248 21.19 13.96 -3.11
C PHE A 248 20.21 14.92 -2.43
N GLU A 249 18.95 14.50 -2.30
CA GLU A 249 17.90 15.22 -1.59
C GLU A 249 17.30 14.36 -0.49
N ASP A 250 16.77 15.02 0.55
CA ASP A 250 16.02 14.37 1.62
C ASP A 250 14.56 14.15 1.17
N LEU A 251 14.30 12.98 0.58
CA LEU A 251 13.00 12.61 0.04
C LEU A 251 12.16 11.90 1.11
N ARG A 252 11.57 12.69 2.02
CA ARG A 252 10.68 12.20 3.09
C ARG A 252 9.24 12.53 2.81
N GLN A 253 8.38 11.53 2.91
CA GLN A 253 6.93 11.64 2.70
C GLN A 253 6.58 12.44 1.43
N THR A 254 7.35 12.22 0.36
CA THR A 254 7.18 12.93 -0.90
C THR A 254 5.87 12.49 -1.54
N GLU A 255 4.92 13.42 -1.67
CA GLU A 255 3.64 13.17 -2.31
C GLU A 255 3.81 13.10 -3.83
N VAL A 256 3.40 11.96 -4.39
CA VAL A 256 3.60 11.69 -5.81
C VAL A 256 2.35 11.13 -6.48
N ILE A 257 2.29 11.36 -7.79
CA ILE A 257 1.36 10.68 -8.69
C ILE A 257 2.14 9.76 -9.61
N ARG A 258 1.61 8.56 -9.85
CA ARG A 258 2.18 7.64 -10.82
C ARG A 258 1.87 8.13 -12.23
N THR A 259 2.91 8.33 -13.04
CA THR A 259 2.75 8.71 -14.45
C THR A 259 3.04 7.56 -15.38
N GLU A 260 4.09 6.78 -15.09
CA GLU A 260 4.50 5.66 -15.92
C GLU A 260 4.88 4.47 -15.04
N ILE A 261 4.25 3.32 -15.30
CA ILE A 261 4.81 2.07 -14.80
C ILE A 261 5.98 1.74 -15.73
N GLY A 262 7.20 1.76 -15.19
CA GLY A 262 8.38 1.37 -15.94
C GLY A 262 8.44 -0.15 -16.13
N GLU A 263 9.64 -0.71 -16.17
CA GLU A 263 9.85 -2.12 -16.47
C GLU A 263 9.56 -3.02 -15.25
N PHE A 264 8.76 -4.07 -15.48
CA PHE A 264 8.70 -5.23 -14.57
C PHE A 264 9.62 -6.32 -15.09
N THR A 265 10.83 -6.38 -14.56
CA THR A 265 11.75 -7.44 -14.93
C THR A 265 11.45 -8.69 -14.09
N THR A 266 10.91 -9.71 -14.75
CA THR A 266 10.76 -11.06 -14.18
C THR A 266 11.87 -11.96 -14.69
N TYR A 267 12.43 -12.81 -13.83
CA TYR A 267 13.52 -13.70 -14.19
C TYR A 267 12.99 -15.12 -14.41
N ARG A 268 13.44 -15.79 -15.48
CA ARG A 268 13.04 -17.17 -15.80
C ARG A 268 13.39 -18.07 -14.61
N ARG A 269 12.37 -18.73 -14.02
CA ARG A 269 12.45 -19.60 -12.81
C ARG A 269 12.73 -18.85 -11.49
N SER A 270 12.31 -17.59 -11.35
CA SER A 270 12.34 -16.84 -10.09
C SER A 270 10.93 -16.37 -9.73
N THR A 271 10.51 -16.53 -8.48
CA THR A 271 9.29 -15.89 -7.94
C THR A 271 9.53 -14.43 -7.54
N ARG A 272 10.77 -13.95 -7.67
CA ARG A 272 11.17 -12.57 -7.36
C ARG A 272 11.36 -11.77 -8.63
N GLY A 273 10.96 -10.51 -8.58
CA GLY A 273 11.10 -9.54 -9.66
C GLY A 273 11.65 -8.21 -9.17
N ARG A 274 11.97 -7.34 -10.13
CA ARG A 274 12.33 -5.94 -9.88
C ARG A 274 11.26 -5.05 -10.51
N ILE A 275 10.93 -3.97 -9.82
CA ILE A 275 10.04 -2.93 -10.30
C ILE A 275 10.85 -1.65 -10.49
N SER A 276 10.66 -0.98 -11.62
CA SER A 276 11.03 0.41 -11.84
C SER A 276 9.76 1.21 -12.16
N VAL A 277 9.47 2.29 -11.43
CA VAL A 277 8.28 3.12 -11.66
C VAL A 277 8.67 4.59 -11.62
N ILE A 278 8.08 5.37 -12.52
CA ILE A 278 8.27 6.81 -12.59
C ILE A 278 7.05 7.52 -12.04
N PHE A 279 7.34 8.54 -11.24
CA PHE A 279 6.40 9.37 -10.54
C PHE A 279 6.61 10.83 -10.89
N GLU A 280 5.55 11.63 -10.78
CA GLU A 280 5.60 13.09 -10.79
C GLU A 280 5.16 13.64 -9.44
N GLU A 281 5.67 14.82 -9.11
CA GLU A 281 5.19 15.56 -7.93
C GLU A 281 3.69 15.85 -8.06
N LYS A 282 2.93 15.60 -6.99
CA LYS A 282 1.47 15.78 -7.00
C LYS A 282 1.08 17.27 -7.07
N VAL A 283 1.83 18.14 -6.41
CA VAL A 283 1.58 19.58 -6.35
C VAL A 283 2.57 20.31 -7.25
N GLN A 284 2.08 21.06 -8.23
CA GLN A 284 2.90 21.77 -9.21
C GLN A 284 2.85 23.29 -8.98
N ASP A 285 3.74 23.80 -8.13
CA ASP A 285 3.71 25.22 -7.73
C ASP A 285 4.54 26.14 -8.63
N LYS A 286 5.44 25.59 -9.45
CA LYS A 286 6.37 26.38 -10.29
C LYS A 286 5.77 26.64 -11.67
N ILE A 287 4.91 27.66 -11.72
CA ILE A 287 4.29 28.14 -12.95
C ILE A 287 4.81 29.53 -13.30
N LYS A 288 5.39 29.68 -14.49
CA LYS A 288 5.69 30.98 -15.08
C LYS A 288 4.54 31.37 -16.02
N ARG A 289 3.85 32.47 -15.70
CA ARG A 289 2.84 33.10 -16.56
C ARG A 289 3.41 34.38 -17.18
N LEU A 290 3.17 34.57 -18.47
CA LEU A 290 3.56 35.76 -19.22
C LEU A 290 2.37 36.68 -19.48
#